data_AF-A0A087T5W7-F1
#
_entry.id   AF-A0A087T5W7-F1
#
_cell.length_a   1.000
_cell.length_b   1.000
_cell.length_c   1.000
_cell.angle_alpha   90.00
_cell.angle_beta   90.00
_cell.angle_gamma   90.00
#
_symmetry.space_group_name_H-M   'P 1'
#
loop_
_entity.id
_entity.type
_entity.pdbx_description
1 polymer ?
#
loop_
_entity_poly.entity_id
_entity_poly.type
_entity_poly.pdbx_seq_one_letter_code
_entity_poly.pdbx_strand_id
1 'polypeptide(L)'
;MDPELWENPEEFRPERFLVNGRVVKPSYFMPFSVGRRMCIGDSLTRMEVFLFLSCLLQEFELKVPEGHPLPPVEGIAALSMTAQPFQMCAIPRQST
;
A
#
# COMPACT_ATOMS: atom_id res chain seq x y z
N MET A 1 4.18 0.50 13.71
CA MET A 1 4.67 -0.89 13.81
C MET A 1 4.67 -1.29 15.27
N ASP A 2 3.52 -1.09 15.93
CA ASP A 2 3.38 -1.41 17.35
C ASP A 2 3.02 -2.89 17.48
N PRO A 3 3.89 -3.73 18.07
CA PRO A 3 3.66 -5.16 18.19
C PRO A 3 2.52 -5.51 19.16
N GLU A 4 2.08 -4.59 20.03
CA GLU A 4 0.93 -4.80 20.90
C GLU A 4 -0.40 -4.67 20.14
N LEU A 5 -0.42 -3.91 19.04
CA LEU A 5 -1.61 -3.63 18.24
C LEU A 5 -1.65 -4.40 16.91
N TRP A 6 -0.48 -4.80 16.40
CA TRP A 6 -0.33 -5.48 15.12
C TRP A 6 0.48 -6.76 15.28
N GLU A 7 -0.13 -7.90 14.97
CA GLU A 7 0.59 -9.17 14.87
C GLU A 7 1.53 -9.15 13.64
N ASN A 8 2.81 -9.46 13.84
CA ASN A 8 3.91 -9.40 12.86
C ASN A 8 4.05 -8.04 12.14
N PRO A 9 4.22 -6.92 12.85
CA PRO A 9 4.00 -5.57 12.32
C PRO A 9 4.80 -5.20 11.06
N GLU A 10 5.95 -5.84 10.84
CA GLU A 10 6.84 -5.63 9.70
C GLU A 10 6.39 -6.36 8.42
N GLU A 11 5.49 -7.35 8.53
CA GLU A 11 4.98 -8.09 7.38
C GLU A 11 3.89 -7.30 6.64
N PHE A 12 3.96 -7.27 5.31
CA PHE A 12 2.86 -6.82 4.46
C PHE A 12 1.72 -7.85 4.48
N ARG A 13 0.67 -7.57 5.27
CA ARG A 13 -0.41 -8.52 5.54
C ARG A 13 -1.80 -7.88 5.38
N PRO A 14 -2.38 -7.87 4.17
CA PRO A 14 -3.68 -7.27 3.88
C PRO A 14 -4.84 -7.80 4.72
N GLU A 15 -4.74 -9.06 5.18
CA GLU A 15 -5.75 -9.78 5.95
C GLU A 15 -6.08 -9.08 7.28
N ARG A 16 -5.19 -8.23 7.80
CA ARG A 16 -5.44 -7.40 8.99
C ARG A 16 -6.63 -6.46 8.83
N PHE A 17 -6.98 -6.14 7.59
CA PHE A 17 -8.09 -5.27 7.23
C PHE A 17 -9.29 -6.06 6.71
N LEU A 18 -9.31 -7.40 6.83
CA LEU A 18 -10.36 -8.26 6.31
C LEU A 18 -10.92 -9.16 7.41
N VAL A 19 -12.23 -9.05 7.68
CA VAL A 19 -12.95 -9.92 8.61
C VAL A 19 -14.20 -10.44 7.91
N ASN A 20 -14.30 -11.76 7.75
CA ASN A 20 -15.44 -12.43 7.07
C ASN A 20 -15.76 -11.83 5.68
N GLY A 21 -14.72 -11.53 4.89
CA GLY A 21 -14.86 -10.94 3.56
C GLY A 21 -15.24 -9.46 3.54
N ARG A 22 -15.27 -8.79 4.69
CA ARG A 22 -15.54 -7.34 4.79
C ARG A 22 -14.28 -6.59 5.18
N VAL A 23 -14.12 -5.41 4.57
CA VAL A 23 -13.04 -4.50 4.94
C VAL A 23 -13.33 -3.88 6.30
N VAL A 24 -12.39 -4.00 7.22
CA VAL A 24 -12.43 -3.37 8.54
C VAL A 24 -11.24 -2.43 8.67
N LYS A 25 -11.47 -1.25 9.26
CA LYS A 25 -10.41 -0.29 9.60
C LYS A 25 -10.24 -0.26 11.12
N PRO A 26 -9.14 -0.79 11.66
CA PRO A 26 -8.87 -0.68 13.08
C PRO A 26 -8.78 0.79 13.52
N SER A 27 -9.27 1.12 14.72
CA SER A 27 -9.27 2.50 15.23
C SER A 27 -7.86 3.09 15.39
N TYR A 28 -6.87 2.23 15.60
CA TYR A 28 -5.45 2.56 15.70
C TYR A 28 -4.75 2.71 14.33
N PHE A 29 -5.46 2.52 13.21
CA PHE A 29 -4.94 2.82 11.88
C PHE A 29 -5.13 4.30 11.53
N MET A 30 -4.10 5.10 11.81
CA MET A 30 -4.12 6.57 11.73
C MET A 30 -3.01 7.15 10.81
N PRO A 31 -2.95 6.78 9.51
CA PRO A 31 -1.89 7.25 8.61
C PRO A 31 -1.93 8.78 8.35
N PHE A 32 -3.06 9.42 8.62
CA PHE A 32 -3.31 10.85 8.39
C PHE A 32 -3.56 11.63 9.69
N SER A 33 -3.09 11.09 10.82
CA SER A 33 -3.36 11.61 12.16
C SER A 33 -4.86 11.64 12.49
N VAL A 34 -5.23 12.30 13.60
CA VAL A 34 -6.60 12.42 14.11
C VAL A 34 -6.86 13.82 14.70
N GLY A 35 -8.13 14.18 14.87
CA GLY A 35 -8.56 15.43 15.52
C GLY A 35 -8.51 16.66 14.61
N ARG A 36 -8.46 17.86 15.22
CA ARG A 36 -8.60 19.16 14.51
C ARG A 36 -7.54 19.45 13.44
N ARG A 37 -6.42 18.72 13.46
CA ARG A 37 -5.30 18.86 12.52
C ARG A 37 -5.09 17.59 11.68
N MET A 38 -6.09 16.70 11.62
CA MET A 38 -6.04 15.57 10.70
C MET A 38 -5.83 16.06 9.27
N CYS A 39 -5.17 15.25 8.43
CA CYS A 39 -4.92 15.62 7.05
C CYS A 39 -6.25 15.91 6.34
N ILE A 40 -6.39 17.12 5.81
CA ILE A 40 -7.56 17.50 5.00
C ILE A 40 -7.66 16.66 3.72
N GLY A 41 -6.55 16.04 3.30
CA GLY A 41 -6.47 15.15 2.15
C GLY A 41 -6.88 13.69 2.40
N ASP A 42 -7.25 13.26 3.62
CA ASP A 42 -7.56 11.83 3.89
C ASP A 42 -8.62 11.26 2.93
N SER A 43 -9.71 12.00 2.67
CA SER A 43 -10.77 11.56 1.75
C SER A 43 -10.30 11.52 0.30
N LEU A 44 -9.53 12.53 -0.14
CA LEU A 44 -9.00 12.60 -1.50
C LEU A 44 -8.00 11.47 -1.75
N THR A 45 -7.04 11.26 -0.85
CA THR A 45 -6.04 10.22 -0.98
C THR A 45 -6.66 8.82 -1.00
N ARG A 46 -7.74 8.57 -0.24
CA ARG A 46 -8.48 7.29 -0.32
C ARG A 46 -9.03 7.04 -1.72
N MET A 47 -9.64 8.06 -2.33
CA MET A 47 -10.21 7.95 -3.67
C MET A 47 -9.11 7.77 -4.72
N GLU A 48 -8.06 8.58 -4.67
CA GLU A 48 -6.95 8.51 -5.63
C GLU A 48 -6.23 7.16 -5.55
N VAL A 49 -5.85 6.71 -4.35
CA VAL A 49 -5.15 5.42 -4.18
C VAL A 49 -6.02 4.27 -4.68
N PHE A 50 -7.32 4.27 -4.37
CA PHE A 50 -8.22 3.23 -4.87
C PHE A 50 -8.27 3.21 -6.39
N LEU A 51 -8.57 4.36 -7.02
CA LEU A 51 -8.72 4.46 -8.47
C LEU A 51 -7.42 4.14 -9.21
N PHE A 52 -6.29 4.73 -8.80
CA PHE A 52 -5.02 4.50 -9.47
C PHE A 52 -4.58 3.04 -9.33
N LEU A 53 -4.66 2.48 -8.11
CA LEU A 53 -4.24 1.09 -7.90
C LEU A 53 -5.17 0.11 -8.63
N SER A 54 -6.49 0.30 -8.57
CA SER A 54 -7.42 -0.58 -9.26
C SER A 54 -7.23 -0.53 -10.77
N CYS A 55 -7.10 0.66 -11.35
CA CYS A 55 -6.89 0.81 -12.80
C CYS A 55 -5.54 0.21 -13.23
N LEU A 56 -4.46 0.44 -12.48
CA LEU A 56 -3.15 -0.14 -12.77
C LEU A 56 -3.20 -1.68 -12.78
N LEU A 57 -3.82 -2.29 -11.77
CA LEU A 57 -3.89 -3.75 -11.64
C LEU A 57 -4.94 -4.41 -12.54
N GLN A 58 -5.94 -3.65 -12.98
CA GLN A 58 -6.92 -4.05 -13.98
C GLN A 58 -6.29 -4.14 -15.37
N GLU A 59 -5.45 -3.17 -15.72
CA GLU A 59 -4.87 -3.06 -17.06
C GLU A 59 -3.51 -3.75 -17.19
N PHE A 60 -2.74 -3.88 -16.10
CA PHE A 60 -1.38 -4.40 -16.15
C PHE A 60 -1.12 -5.51 -15.13
N GLU A 61 -0.29 -6.47 -15.53
CA GLU A 61 0.43 -7.37 -14.64
C GLU A 61 1.80 -6.75 -14.35
N LEU A 62 2.09 -6.47 -13.07
CA LEU A 62 3.36 -5.88 -12.64
C LEU A 62 4.34 -7.00 -12.28
N LYS A 63 5.51 -7.02 -12.93
CA LYS A 63 6.57 -8.03 -12.70
C LYS A 63 7.92 -7.40 -12.41
N VAL A 64 8.75 -8.14 -11.69
CA VAL A 64 10.19 -7.86 -11.62
C VAL A 64 10.81 -8.18 -12.99
N PRO A 65 11.68 -7.31 -13.54
CA PRO A 65 12.35 -7.58 -14.81
C PRO A 65 13.15 -8.88 -14.77
N GLU A 66 13.20 -9.59 -15.89
CA GLU A 66 13.90 -10.89 -15.97
C GLU A 66 15.38 -10.75 -15.57
N GLY A 67 15.85 -11.63 -14.70
CA GLY A 67 17.23 -11.60 -14.19
C GLY A 67 17.51 -10.54 -13.10
N HIS A 68 16.53 -9.72 -12.70
CA HIS A 68 16.68 -8.80 -11.57
C HIS A 68 16.23 -9.43 -10.24
N PRO A 69 16.86 -9.06 -9.11
CA PRO A 69 16.39 -9.47 -7.79
C PRO A 69 15.06 -8.78 -7.43
N LEU A 70 14.36 -9.31 -6.43
CA LEU A 70 13.23 -8.60 -5.83
C LEU A 70 13.70 -7.22 -5.30
N PRO A 71 12.88 -6.16 -5.45
CA PRO A 71 13.17 -4.87 -4.84
C PRO A 71 13.34 -5.00 -3.31
N PRO A 72 14.25 -4.21 -2.71
CA PRO A 72 14.32 -4.09 -1.24
C PRO A 72 12.98 -3.61 -0.69
N VAL A 73 12.59 -4.16 0.46
CA VAL A 73 11.35 -3.77 1.15
C VAL A 73 11.57 -2.66 2.17
N GLU A 74 12.83 -2.43 2.54
CA GLU A 74 13.25 -1.36 3.44
C GLU A 74 13.11 0.02 2.76
N GLY A 75 12.41 0.94 3.42
CA GLY A 75 12.26 2.31 2.94
C GLY A 75 13.48 3.19 3.23
N ILE A 76 13.60 4.27 2.46
CA ILE A 76 14.48 5.40 2.78
C ILE A 76 13.71 6.33 3.71
N ALA A 77 14.25 6.58 4.90
CA ALA A 77 13.71 7.56 5.82
C ALA A 77 14.24 8.96 5.48
N ALA A 78 13.35 9.86 5.02
CA ALA A 78 13.63 11.27 4.83
C ALA A 78 12.49 12.11 5.46
N LEU A 79 11.92 13.06 4.72
CA LEU A 79 10.70 13.77 5.16
C LEU A 79 9.49 12.82 5.26
N SER A 80 9.48 11.75 4.47
CA SER A 80 8.55 10.63 4.54
C SER A 80 9.31 9.32 4.30
N MET A 81 8.68 8.17 4.53
CA MET A 81 9.22 6.88 4.09
C MET A 81 8.91 6.68 2.60
N THR A 82 9.95 6.53 1.78
CA THR A 82 9.83 6.21 0.36
C THR A 82 10.49 4.88 0.04
N ALA A 83 10.05 4.21 -1.02
CA ALA A 83 10.73 3.01 -1.51
C ALA A 83 12.16 3.34 -1.98
N GLN A 84 13.07 2.36 -1.89
CA GLN A 84 14.35 2.41 -2.59
C GLN A 84 14.11 2.44 -4.12
N PRO A 85 14.99 3.03 -4.93
CA PRO A 85 14.85 2.97 -6.38
C PRO A 85 14.79 1.52 -6.88
N PHE A 86 13.75 1.20 -7.66
CA PHE A 86 13.56 -0.12 -8.26
C PHE A 86 12.95 -0.01 -9.66
N GLN A 87 13.05 -1.10 -10.42
CA GLN A 87 12.46 -1.21 -11.76
C GLN A 87 11.39 -2.30 -11.75
N MET A 88 10.36 -2.11 -12.56
CA MET A 88 9.30 -3.09 -12.79
C MET A 88 8.90 -3.09 -14.27
N CYS A 89 8.41 -4.22 -14.74
CA CYS A 89 7.73 -4.34 -16.02
C CYS A 89 6.22 -4.25 -15.80
N ALA A 90 5.54 -3.33 -16.49
CA ALA A 90 4.09 -3.29 -16.58
C ALA A 90 3.65 -3.96 -17.88
N ILE A 91 3.13 -5.18 -17.79
CA ILE A 91 2.73 -6.00 -18.94
C ILE A 91 1.22 -5.84 -19.12
N PRO A 92 0.71 -5.35 -20.26
CA PRO A 92 -0.73 -5.23 -20.49
C PRO A 92 -1.43 -6.58 -20.30
N ARG A 93 -2.53 -6.58 -19.53
CA ARG A 93 -3.43 -7.74 -19.44
C ARG A 93 -4.24 -7.79 -20.72
N GLN A 94 -4.47 -8.99 -21.23
CA GLN A 94 -5.42 -9.15 -22.32
C GLN A 94 -6.81 -8.87 -21.76
N SER A 95 -7.40 -7.72 -22.12
CA SER A 95 -8.79 -7.43 -21.81
C SER A 95 -9.65 -8.57 -22.35
N THR A 96 -10.44 -9.20 -21.49
CA THR A 96 -11.58 -10.03 -21.92
C THR A 96 -12.73 -9.13 -22.31
#